data_AF-A0A218VSV0-F1
#
_entry.id   AF-A0A218VSV0-F1
#
_cell.length_a   1.000
_cell.length_b   1.000
_cell.length_c   1.000
_cell.angle_alpha   90.00
_cell.angle_beta   90.00
_cell.angle_gamma   90.00
#
_symmetry.space_group_name_H-M   'P 1'
#
loop_
_entity.id
_entity.type
_entity.pdbx_description
1 polymer ?
#
loop_
_entity_poly.entity_id
_entity_poly.type
_entity_poly.pdbx_seq_one_letter_code
_entity_poly.pdbx_strand_id
1 'polypeptide(L)'
;MSMSMMRPSSVSIFFPLFILLSISRLHVTALQEQQPSNDACASTEFPKLCRSMVRSYRTLPSSSDSDLSGLGKHSVKQSLTQAMKMSKVIKHYLSPKRSRSLSRQLLGALRDCSDLSDSTVRFLQSTLSERGEGDLARLTVEEIGRVQTQLSGVVANERLCLNGLKESNSSIARPLSESLSDANQMYGLSLQLMTRALTQNETHHQIRPRVEFEGFVVSSRHRVPLNYLIENIRQGHCNPLKNCPRSGYTSFYFGDSGILINNIVTVGHTGRDHFRSITDAVSSAPHHLRAEDGYYVIYVRRGVYGEYVNIPHNRKHILLLGDGIGQTIITGNRKNDDGWGTYKTASFGVDGDGFIAVDLTFRNTAGLYKGQAVAARVVSDLSTFYRCSFEGYQDTLLSHAGRQFFRECDIYGTIDFIFGFATAAFQNCNIYARKPKPGQATVVTAQGRKYPYETSGFSFHNCTIKPAPDMEKKPRVALNYLGRPWYSYSRTIIMQSYIDKYIHPKGWTPFRGNDGLNTLYYGEYDNRGPGSGTRRRVNWKGYHVLDYQQAQQFTVYNLTTGNTWLPQTDIPHVGGLLG
;
A
#
# COMPACT_ATOMS: atom_id res chain seq x y z
N MET A 1 -82.91 16.89 47.58
CA MET A 1 -81.97 15.95 48.23
C MET A 1 -81.00 15.46 47.16
N SER A 2 -79.71 15.56 47.47
CA SER A 2 -78.52 15.19 46.67
C SER A 2 -78.12 16.10 45.50
N MET A 3 -76.96 16.75 45.67
CA MET A 3 -76.26 17.67 44.76
C MET A 3 -75.47 16.89 43.69
N SER A 4 -75.38 17.44 42.47
CA SER A 4 -74.34 17.12 41.49
C SER A 4 -73.75 18.42 40.94
N MET A 5 -72.41 18.53 40.96
CA MET A 5 -71.59 19.63 40.42
C MET A 5 -70.82 19.08 39.21
N MET A 6 -71.04 19.64 38.01
CA MET A 6 -70.31 20.73 37.33
C MET A 6 -69.19 20.28 36.38
N ARG A 7 -69.41 20.63 35.11
CA ARG A 7 -68.46 20.94 34.00
C ARG A 7 -68.27 22.48 33.96
N PRO A 8 -67.50 23.15 33.06
CA PRO A 8 -66.51 22.70 32.04
C PRO A 8 -65.23 23.59 31.86
N SER A 9 -64.32 23.11 30.98
CA SER A 9 -63.50 23.82 29.95
C SER A 9 -62.42 24.86 30.30
N SER A 10 -61.19 24.63 29.81
CA SER A 10 -60.22 25.67 29.43
C SER A 10 -59.20 25.19 28.38
N VAL A 11 -58.86 26.08 27.46
CA VAL A 11 -57.98 25.95 26.28
C VAL A 11 -56.50 26.15 26.66
N SER A 12 -55.55 25.46 26.01
CA SER A 12 -54.11 25.58 26.25
C SER A 12 -53.41 26.50 25.24
N ILE A 13 -52.59 27.44 25.74
CA ILE A 13 -51.68 28.31 24.95
C ILE A 13 -50.27 28.30 25.59
N PHE A 14 -49.27 28.39 24.71
CA PHE A 14 -47.80 28.35 24.85
C PHE A 14 -47.13 29.27 25.90
N PHE A 15 -45.99 28.83 26.43
CA PHE A 15 -44.87 29.68 26.90
C PHE A 15 -43.50 28.96 26.76
N PRO A 16 -42.46 29.58 26.18
CA PRO A 16 -41.09 29.05 26.17
C PRO A 16 -40.27 29.61 27.34
N LEU A 17 -39.41 28.78 27.94
CA LEU A 17 -38.54 29.15 29.06
C LEU A 17 -37.12 29.46 28.55
N PHE A 18 -36.71 30.73 28.62
CA PHE A 18 -35.33 31.19 28.49
C PHE A 18 -34.69 31.22 29.89
N ILE A 19 -33.53 30.58 30.08
CA ILE A 19 -32.72 30.72 31.29
C ILE A 19 -31.35 31.29 30.93
N LEU A 20 -31.04 32.40 31.61
CA LEU A 20 -29.81 33.19 31.59
C LEU A 20 -28.64 32.42 32.23
N LEU A 21 -27.44 32.55 31.65
CA LEU A 21 -26.17 32.26 32.32
C LEU A 21 -25.21 33.43 32.15
N SER A 22 -24.71 33.89 33.29
CA SER A 22 -24.01 35.14 33.55
C SER A 22 -22.61 35.24 32.93
N ILE A 23 -22.26 36.45 32.49
CA ILE A 23 -20.94 36.84 32.00
C ILE A 23 -20.11 37.38 33.18
N SER A 24 -18.98 36.75 33.48
CA SER A 24 -17.94 37.32 34.35
C SER A 24 -16.76 37.74 33.47
N ARG A 25 -16.50 39.05 33.37
CA ARG A 25 -15.31 39.60 32.71
C ARG A 25 -14.09 39.41 33.63
N LEU A 26 -13.09 38.66 33.18
CA LEU A 26 -11.74 38.70 33.76
C LEU A 26 -10.82 39.50 32.84
N HIS A 27 -10.14 40.48 33.44
CA HIS A 27 -9.13 41.32 32.83
C HIS A 27 -7.96 40.47 32.30
N VAL A 28 -7.62 40.64 31.03
CA VAL A 28 -6.40 40.11 30.43
C VAL A 28 -5.27 41.08 30.75
N THR A 29 -4.44 40.76 31.74
CA THR A 29 -3.09 41.31 31.81
C THR A 29 -2.24 40.60 30.76
N ALA A 30 -1.67 41.38 29.85
CA ALA A 30 -0.71 40.90 28.86
C ALA A 30 0.57 40.43 29.57
N LEU A 31 0.65 39.13 29.85
CA LEU A 31 1.92 38.47 30.09
C LEU A 31 2.47 38.05 28.73
N GLN A 32 3.53 38.74 28.35
CA GLN A 32 4.36 38.49 27.19
C GLN A 32 4.91 37.06 27.29
N GLU A 33 4.31 36.11 26.57
CA GLU A 33 4.87 34.76 26.42
C GLU A 33 6.18 34.87 25.63
N GLN A 34 7.30 34.80 26.34
CA GLN A 34 8.56 34.39 25.73
C GLN A 34 8.37 32.97 25.16
N GLN A 35 8.42 32.85 23.83
CA GLN A 35 8.42 31.56 23.15
C GLN A 35 9.60 30.70 23.63
N PRO A 36 9.37 29.46 24.09
CA PRO A 36 10.44 28.48 24.17
C PRO A 36 10.70 27.91 22.78
N SER A 37 11.96 27.88 22.36
CA SER A 37 12.44 27.33 21.08
C SER A 37 12.36 25.79 20.97
N ASN A 38 11.45 25.13 21.71
CA ASN A 38 11.37 23.66 21.85
C ASN A 38 9.94 23.08 21.70
N ASP A 39 9.00 23.74 21.00
CA ASP A 39 7.67 23.14 20.72
C ASP A 39 7.78 22.02 19.66
N ALA A 40 7.83 20.76 20.11
CA ALA A 40 7.82 19.58 19.25
C ALA A 40 6.65 19.56 18.25
N CYS A 41 5.55 20.27 18.55
CA CYS A 41 4.36 20.34 17.71
C CYS A 41 4.39 21.43 16.64
N ALA A 42 5.28 22.43 16.75
CA ALA A 42 5.30 23.57 15.82
C ALA A 42 5.61 23.16 14.37
N SER A 43 6.46 22.15 14.19
CA SER A 43 6.84 21.61 12.88
C SER A 43 5.96 20.45 12.40
N THR A 44 4.83 20.19 13.07
CA THR A 44 3.89 19.14 12.64
C THR A 44 2.89 19.61 11.61
N GLU A 45 2.41 18.72 10.74
CA GLU A 45 1.29 19.03 9.82
C GLU A 45 0.01 19.43 10.59
N PHE A 46 -0.10 19.01 11.86
CA PHE A 46 -1.25 19.23 12.71
C PHE A 46 -0.87 19.80 14.09
N PRO A 47 -0.38 21.05 14.20
CA PRO A 47 0.14 21.60 15.46
C PRO A 47 -0.88 21.64 16.60
N LYS A 48 -2.15 21.94 16.28
CA LYS A 48 -3.24 21.96 17.27
C LYS A 48 -3.54 20.56 17.81
N LEU A 49 -3.62 19.56 16.92
CA LEU A 49 -3.86 18.17 17.30
C LEU A 49 -2.68 17.63 18.12
N CYS A 50 -1.44 17.93 17.69
CA CYS A 50 -0.23 17.57 18.42
C CYS A 50 -0.21 18.14 19.83
N ARG A 51 -0.50 19.43 20.02
CA ARG A 51 -0.57 20.03 21.37
C ARG A 51 -1.64 19.38 22.26
N SER A 52 -2.74 18.92 21.68
CA SER A 52 -3.76 18.14 22.40
C SER A 52 -3.21 16.79 22.88
N MET A 53 -2.49 16.06 22.02
CA MET A 53 -1.83 14.81 22.39
C MET A 53 -0.71 14.98 23.41
N VAL A 54 0.08 16.05 23.31
CA VAL A 54 1.13 16.37 24.29
C VAL A 54 0.53 16.62 25.67
N ARG A 55 -0.59 17.35 25.75
CA ARG A 55 -1.29 17.56 27.03
C ARG A 55 -1.75 16.25 27.66
N SER A 56 -2.28 15.31 26.86
CA SER A 56 -2.68 13.99 27.38
C SER A 56 -1.50 13.09 27.73
N TYR A 57 -0.34 13.28 27.09
CA TYR A 57 0.89 12.57 27.43
C TYR A 57 1.47 13.07 28.77
N ARG A 58 1.52 14.39 28.97
CA ARG A 58 2.04 15.04 30.20
C ARG A 58 1.31 14.66 31.49
N THR A 59 0.08 14.16 31.40
CA THR A 59 -0.65 13.66 32.56
C THR A 59 -0.17 12.29 33.04
N LEU A 60 0.79 11.66 32.35
CA LEU A 60 1.33 10.35 32.73
C LEU A 60 2.50 10.52 33.73
N PRO A 61 2.59 9.68 34.80
CA PRO A 61 3.58 9.83 35.86
C PRO A 61 5.06 9.75 35.42
N SER A 62 5.34 9.22 34.24
CA SER A 62 6.68 8.96 33.70
C SER A 62 7.06 9.81 32.46
N SER A 63 6.24 10.79 32.07
CA SER A 63 6.48 11.61 30.87
C SER A 63 7.42 12.78 31.14
N SER A 64 8.44 12.98 30.29
CA SER A 64 9.26 14.19 30.26
C SER A 64 9.04 14.98 28.96
N ASP A 65 9.21 16.31 29.01
CA ASP A 65 8.99 17.21 27.87
C ASP A 65 9.94 16.99 26.69
N SER A 66 11.05 16.30 26.91
CA SER A 66 12.07 15.97 25.91
C SER A 66 11.92 14.57 25.29
N ASP A 67 11.02 13.72 25.79
CA ASP A 67 10.89 12.33 25.31
C ASP A 67 10.00 12.22 24.06
N LEU A 68 10.58 12.49 22.89
CA LEU A 68 9.90 12.33 21.61
C LEU A 68 9.52 10.87 21.31
N SER A 69 10.30 9.91 21.83
CA SER A 69 10.06 8.47 21.72
C SER A 69 8.79 8.07 22.48
N GLY A 70 8.65 8.50 23.73
CA GLY A 70 7.45 8.33 24.54
C GLY A 70 6.23 9.02 23.94
N LEU A 71 6.37 10.25 23.45
CA LEU A 71 5.30 10.97 22.74
C LEU A 71 4.86 10.24 21.46
N GLY A 72 5.82 9.72 20.68
CA GLY A 72 5.57 8.89 19.50
C GLY A 72 4.75 7.65 19.84
N LYS A 73 5.22 6.83 20.80
CA LYS A 73 4.51 5.63 21.29
C LYS A 73 3.11 5.96 21.82
N HIS A 74 2.97 7.04 22.59
CA HIS A 74 1.68 7.50 23.11
C HIS A 74 0.71 7.86 21.98
N SER A 75 1.18 8.59 20.97
CA SER A 75 0.36 8.93 19.80
C SER A 75 -0.13 7.67 19.07
N VAL A 76 0.74 6.64 18.89
CA VAL A 76 0.38 5.36 18.26
C VAL A 76 -0.65 4.61 19.11
N LYS A 77 -0.52 4.64 20.45
CA LYS A 77 -1.50 4.03 21.38
C LYS A 77 -2.87 4.71 21.31
N GLN A 78 -2.92 6.04 21.22
CA GLN A 78 -4.16 6.77 20.98
C GLN A 78 -4.75 6.41 19.61
N SER A 79 -3.92 6.32 18.58
CA SER A 79 -4.29 5.86 17.23
C SER A 79 -4.89 4.47 17.24
N LEU A 80 -4.30 3.53 17.97
CA LEU A 80 -4.84 2.19 18.13
C LEU A 80 -6.23 2.21 18.79
N THR A 81 -6.40 3.00 19.84
CA THR A 81 -7.69 3.12 20.54
C THR A 81 -8.77 3.66 19.61
N GLN A 82 -8.45 4.67 18.81
CA GLN A 82 -9.38 5.23 17.83
C GLN A 82 -9.69 4.23 16.70
N ALA A 83 -8.68 3.52 16.19
CA ALA A 83 -8.85 2.50 15.17
C ALA A 83 -9.78 1.35 15.61
N MET A 84 -9.61 0.87 16.85
CA MET A 84 -10.48 -0.17 17.42
C MET A 84 -11.94 0.30 17.55
N LYS A 85 -12.15 1.55 18.00
CA LYS A 85 -13.50 2.15 18.06
C LYS A 85 -14.12 2.24 16.67
N MET A 86 -13.36 2.71 15.70
CA MET A 86 -13.81 2.85 14.31
C MET A 86 -14.17 1.50 13.67
N SER A 87 -13.32 0.48 13.84
CA SER A 87 -13.59 -0.89 13.37
C SER A 87 -14.92 -1.40 13.95
N LYS A 88 -15.19 -1.17 15.24
CA LYS A 88 -16.47 -1.54 15.87
C LYS A 88 -17.66 -0.80 15.25
N VAL A 89 -17.54 0.49 14.98
CA VAL A 89 -18.60 1.29 14.32
C VAL A 89 -18.88 0.77 12.91
N ILE A 90 -17.84 0.53 12.10
CA ILE A 90 -18.01 -0.01 10.73
C ILE A 90 -18.70 -1.38 10.77
N LYS A 91 -18.24 -2.29 11.64
CA LYS A 91 -18.84 -3.62 11.82
C LYS A 91 -20.29 -3.56 12.29
N HIS A 92 -20.66 -2.54 13.06
CA HIS A 92 -22.05 -2.32 13.46
C HIS A 92 -22.96 -2.04 12.25
N TYR A 93 -22.53 -1.20 11.31
CA TYR A 93 -23.27 -0.97 10.05
C TYR A 93 -23.41 -2.25 9.21
N LEU A 94 -22.43 -3.15 9.29
CA LEU A 94 -22.43 -4.44 8.59
C LEU A 94 -23.29 -5.52 9.29
N SER A 95 -23.88 -5.25 10.45
CA SER A 95 -24.76 -6.21 11.13
C SER A 95 -25.93 -6.67 10.23
N PRO A 96 -26.41 -7.92 10.34
CA PRO A 96 -27.45 -8.47 9.46
C PRO A 96 -28.75 -7.65 9.40
N LYS A 97 -29.11 -6.96 10.50
CA LYS A 97 -30.30 -6.10 10.54
C LYS A 97 -30.11 -4.79 9.78
N ARG A 98 -28.93 -4.18 9.84
CA ARG A 98 -28.64 -2.86 9.24
C ARG A 98 -28.19 -2.96 7.79
N SER A 99 -27.37 -3.96 7.47
CA SER A 99 -26.84 -4.16 6.12
C SER A 99 -27.92 -4.37 5.04
N ARG A 100 -29.11 -4.88 5.43
CA ARG A 100 -30.25 -5.09 4.52
C ARG A 100 -30.85 -3.80 3.96
N SER A 101 -30.71 -2.66 4.65
CA SER A 101 -31.26 -1.38 4.20
C SER A 101 -30.24 -0.50 3.47
N LEU A 102 -29.00 -0.98 3.29
CA LEU A 102 -27.93 -0.22 2.63
C LEU A 102 -27.94 -0.46 1.12
N SER A 103 -27.56 0.56 0.35
CA SER A 103 -27.31 0.39 -1.09
C SER A 103 -26.17 -0.59 -1.31
N ARG A 104 -26.16 -1.26 -2.47
CA ARG A 104 -25.08 -2.19 -2.83
C ARG A 104 -23.70 -1.51 -2.80
N GLN A 105 -23.61 -0.29 -3.31
CA GLN A 105 -22.39 0.52 -3.33
C GLN A 105 -21.90 0.84 -1.91
N LEU A 106 -22.79 1.27 -1.01
CA LEU A 106 -22.42 1.54 0.38
C LEU A 106 -22.00 0.24 1.11
N LEU A 107 -22.70 -0.86 0.87
CA LEU A 107 -22.36 -2.15 1.46
C LEU A 107 -20.98 -2.64 0.99
N GLY A 108 -20.65 -2.46 -0.29
CA GLY A 108 -19.33 -2.72 -0.84
C GLY A 108 -18.25 -1.88 -0.17
N ALA A 109 -18.46 -0.57 -0.07
CA ALA A 109 -17.54 0.34 0.59
C ALA A 109 -17.31 0.01 2.08
N LEU A 110 -18.38 -0.30 2.83
CA LEU A 110 -18.27 -0.69 4.24
C LEU A 110 -17.53 -2.02 4.42
N ARG A 111 -17.71 -2.98 3.50
CA ARG A 111 -16.96 -4.25 3.52
C ARG A 111 -15.47 -4.03 3.27
N ASP A 112 -15.10 -3.11 2.39
CA ASP A 112 -13.70 -2.71 2.20
C ASP A 112 -13.17 -2.05 3.47
N CYS A 113 -13.90 -1.06 4.01
CA CYS A 113 -13.57 -0.38 5.24
C CYS A 113 -13.36 -1.31 6.43
N SER A 114 -14.15 -2.39 6.54
CA SER A 114 -13.97 -3.38 7.60
C SER A 114 -12.59 -4.03 7.54
N ASP A 115 -12.19 -4.55 6.37
CA ASP A 115 -10.90 -5.24 6.20
C ASP A 115 -9.72 -4.27 6.34
N LEU A 116 -9.88 -3.04 5.84
CA LEU A 116 -8.90 -1.96 5.98
C LEU A 116 -8.75 -1.54 7.44
N SER A 117 -9.85 -1.42 8.19
CA SER A 117 -9.82 -1.08 9.62
C SER A 117 -9.17 -2.17 10.48
N ASP A 118 -9.42 -3.44 10.16
CA ASP A 118 -8.76 -4.56 10.83
C ASP A 118 -7.26 -4.59 10.52
N SER A 119 -6.88 -4.21 9.30
CA SER A 119 -5.47 -4.04 8.94
C SER A 119 -4.81 -2.86 9.65
N THR A 120 -5.51 -1.75 9.80
CA THR A 120 -5.05 -0.59 10.56
C THR A 120 -4.80 -0.94 12.03
N VAL A 121 -5.73 -1.65 12.68
CA VAL A 121 -5.55 -2.12 14.07
C VAL A 121 -4.31 -2.99 14.18
N ARG A 122 -4.12 -3.94 13.26
CA ARG A 122 -2.97 -4.85 13.25
C ARG A 122 -1.63 -4.12 13.08
N PHE A 123 -1.55 -3.17 12.13
CA PHE A 123 -0.33 -2.39 11.91
C PHE A 123 0.03 -1.57 13.15
N LEU A 124 -0.95 -0.91 13.78
CA LEU A 124 -0.73 -0.16 15.02
C LEU A 124 -0.29 -1.06 16.18
N GLN A 125 -0.86 -2.26 16.31
CA GLN A 125 -0.44 -3.25 17.31
C GLN A 125 1.00 -3.73 17.06
N SER A 126 1.35 -4.01 15.80
CA SER A 126 2.70 -4.44 15.42
C SER A 126 3.72 -3.35 15.73
N THR A 127 3.43 -2.09 15.38
CA THR A 127 4.30 -0.95 15.68
C THR A 127 4.53 -0.77 17.20
N LEU A 128 3.55 -1.07 18.04
CA LEU A 128 3.70 -1.01 19.50
C LEU A 128 4.41 -2.23 20.09
N SER A 129 4.40 -3.35 19.38
CA SER A 129 5.03 -4.62 19.79
C SER A 129 6.49 -4.71 19.32
N GLU A 130 6.88 -3.91 18.34
CA GLU A 130 8.27 -3.75 17.88
C GLU A 130 9.11 -3.18 19.04
N ARG A 131 9.78 -4.11 19.74
CA ARG A 131 10.62 -3.93 20.93
C ARG A 131 9.92 -3.21 22.10
N GLY A 132 9.08 -3.98 22.81
CA GLY A 132 8.34 -3.55 24.01
C GLY A 132 9.21 -2.85 25.06
N GLU A 133 8.65 -1.84 25.73
CA GLU A 133 9.18 -0.96 26.81
C GLU A 133 10.62 -0.39 26.71
N GLY A 134 11.48 -0.90 25.82
CA GLY A 134 12.84 -0.47 25.58
C GLY A 134 12.97 0.73 24.64
N ASP A 135 14.12 1.38 24.74
CA ASP A 135 14.48 2.62 24.07
C ASP A 135 14.41 2.50 22.53
N LEU A 136 13.59 3.35 21.89
CA LEU A 136 13.47 3.45 20.43
C LEU A 136 14.81 3.78 19.75
N ALA A 137 15.80 4.27 20.52
CA ALA A 137 17.16 4.52 20.08
C ALA A 137 17.95 3.28 19.60
N ARG A 138 17.47 2.06 19.87
CA ARG A 138 18.18 0.81 19.54
C ARG A 138 17.62 0.02 18.36
N LEU A 139 16.65 0.56 17.62
CA LEU A 139 16.10 -0.12 16.45
C LEU A 139 17.13 -0.17 15.31
N THR A 140 17.15 -1.29 14.61
CA THR A 140 17.88 -1.46 13.35
C THR A 140 17.22 -0.65 12.23
N VAL A 141 17.97 -0.36 11.16
CA VAL A 141 17.44 0.32 9.96
C VAL A 141 16.23 -0.42 9.37
N GLU A 142 16.24 -1.75 9.41
CA GLU A 142 15.12 -2.57 8.92
C GLU A 142 13.86 -2.39 9.77
N GLU A 143 14.01 -2.38 11.11
CA GLU A 143 12.90 -2.14 12.04
C GLU A 143 12.34 -0.73 11.90
N ILE A 144 13.19 0.29 11.76
CA ILE A 144 12.76 1.68 11.49
C ILE A 144 11.93 1.73 10.20
N GLY A 145 12.45 1.12 9.12
CA GLY A 145 11.75 1.05 7.85
C GLY A 145 10.41 0.31 7.96
N ARG A 146 10.32 -0.72 8.79
CA ARG A 146 9.10 -1.48 9.06
C ARG A 146 8.05 -0.63 9.81
N VAL A 147 8.44 0.06 10.89
CA VAL A 147 7.55 1.00 11.61
C VAL A 147 6.99 2.06 10.65
N GLN A 148 7.85 2.71 9.88
CA GLN A 148 7.44 3.75 8.94
C GLN A 148 6.49 3.21 7.86
N THR A 149 6.76 2.00 7.36
CA THR A 149 5.94 1.33 6.35
C THR A 149 4.55 0.96 6.92
N GLN A 150 4.50 0.42 8.14
CA GLN A 150 3.24 0.08 8.81
C GLN A 150 2.39 1.33 9.08
N LEU A 151 2.98 2.40 9.63
CA LEU A 151 2.27 3.65 9.90
C LEU A 151 1.82 4.36 8.61
N SER A 152 2.61 4.29 7.54
CA SER A 152 2.17 4.74 6.21
C SER A 152 0.99 3.90 5.71
N GLY A 153 1.01 2.58 5.93
CA GLY A 153 -0.09 1.67 5.62
C GLY A 153 -1.38 1.97 6.40
N VAL A 154 -1.28 2.36 7.68
CA VAL A 154 -2.42 2.82 8.50
C VAL A 154 -3.11 4.02 7.85
N VAL A 155 -2.31 4.99 7.43
CA VAL A 155 -2.80 6.19 6.75
C VAL A 155 -3.43 5.85 5.40
N ALA A 156 -2.83 4.92 4.64
CA ALA A 156 -3.34 4.45 3.34
C ALA A 156 -4.68 3.71 3.46
N ASN A 157 -4.82 2.82 4.44
CA ASN A 157 -6.04 2.06 4.69
C ASN A 157 -7.24 2.97 4.92
N GLU A 158 -7.06 3.98 5.78
CA GLU A 158 -8.10 4.94 6.11
C GLU A 158 -8.55 5.75 4.88
N ARG A 159 -7.60 6.12 4.01
CA ARG A 159 -7.88 6.87 2.77
C ARG A 159 -8.65 6.06 1.76
N LEU A 160 -8.28 4.80 1.54
CA LEU A 160 -9.00 3.94 0.61
C LEU A 160 -10.43 3.67 1.11
N CYS A 161 -10.61 3.47 2.41
CA CYS A 161 -11.95 3.39 3.02
C CYS A 161 -12.76 4.67 2.78
N LEU A 162 -12.16 5.84 3.06
CA LEU A 162 -12.80 7.14 2.85
C LEU A 162 -13.23 7.36 1.39
N ASN A 163 -12.41 6.95 0.42
CA ASN A 163 -12.74 7.06 -1.00
C ASN A 163 -13.93 6.18 -1.38
N GLY A 164 -13.94 4.91 -0.97
CA GLY A 164 -15.09 4.03 -1.23
C GLY A 164 -16.38 4.56 -0.61
N LEU A 165 -16.32 5.13 0.60
CA LEU A 165 -17.49 5.74 1.24
C LEU A 165 -17.99 6.98 0.50
N LYS A 166 -17.09 7.85 0.04
CA LYS A 166 -17.45 9.02 -0.78
C LYS A 166 -18.05 8.62 -2.13
N GLU A 167 -17.48 7.62 -2.79
CA GLU A 167 -17.95 7.09 -4.07
C GLU A 167 -19.33 6.43 -3.95
N SER A 168 -19.67 5.88 -2.79
CA SER A 168 -21.02 5.34 -2.55
C SER A 168 -22.13 6.40 -2.59
N ASN A 169 -21.78 7.69 -2.49
CA ASN A 169 -22.69 8.84 -2.51
C ASN A 169 -23.89 8.71 -1.54
N SER A 170 -23.67 8.07 -0.39
CA SER A 170 -24.71 7.85 0.62
C SER A 170 -24.66 8.91 1.72
N SER A 171 -25.83 9.41 2.14
CA SER A 171 -25.97 10.29 3.30
C SER A 171 -25.50 9.62 4.60
N ILE A 172 -25.69 8.30 4.73
CA ILE A 172 -25.25 7.49 5.87
C ILE A 172 -23.71 7.49 5.98
N ALA A 173 -23.01 7.58 4.84
CA ALA A 173 -21.55 7.57 4.80
C ALA A 173 -20.92 8.89 5.25
N ARG A 174 -21.67 10.00 5.30
CA ARG A 174 -21.12 11.34 5.58
C ARG A 174 -20.52 11.46 7.00
N PRO A 175 -21.24 11.15 8.10
CA PRO A 175 -20.67 11.26 9.45
C PRO A 175 -19.48 10.32 9.66
N LEU A 176 -19.53 9.14 9.03
CA LEU A 176 -18.43 8.18 9.05
C LEU A 176 -17.21 8.75 8.31
N SER A 177 -17.42 9.36 7.15
CA SER A 177 -16.34 9.98 6.36
C SER A 177 -15.65 11.12 7.09
N GLU A 178 -16.39 11.94 7.84
CA GLU A 178 -15.83 13.00 8.69
C GLU A 178 -14.98 12.41 9.82
N SER A 179 -15.52 11.40 10.53
CA SER A 179 -14.81 10.74 11.62
C SER A 179 -13.52 10.02 11.16
N LEU A 180 -13.55 9.40 9.97
CA LEU A 180 -12.37 8.77 9.34
C LEU A 180 -11.35 9.81 8.89
N SER A 181 -11.81 10.97 8.41
CA SER A 181 -10.92 12.08 8.05
C SER A 181 -10.15 12.60 9.26
N ASP A 182 -10.81 12.76 10.40
CA ASP A 182 -10.17 13.18 11.65
C ASP A 182 -9.18 12.12 12.16
N ALA A 183 -9.56 10.84 12.11
CA ALA A 183 -8.67 9.74 12.43
C ALA A 183 -7.44 9.70 11.50
N ASN A 184 -7.60 10.00 10.20
CA ASN A 184 -6.47 10.05 9.27
C ASN A 184 -5.46 11.16 9.61
N GLN A 185 -5.90 12.31 10.12
CA GLN A 185 -5.00 13.35 10.63
C GLN A 185 -4.23 12.85 11.85
N MET A 186 -4.92 12.14 12.73
CA MET A 186 -4.33 11.51 13.92
C MET A 186 -3.24 10.50 13.55
N TYR A 187 -3.52 9.63 12.59
CA TYR A 187 -2.56 8.65 12.08
C TYR A 187 -1.37 9.31 11.38
N GLY A 188 -1.61 10.37 10.60
CA GLY A 188 -0.55 11.14 9.96
C GLY A 188 0.38 11.81 10.97
N LEU A 189 -0.19 12.36 12.06
CA LEU A 189 0.57 12.90 13.17
C LEU A 189 1.39 11.82 13.88
N SER A 190 0.81 10.63 14.14
CA SER A 190 1.55 9.51 14.73
C SER A 190 2.73 9.06 13.87
N LEU A 191 2.53 8.95 12.55
CA LEU A 191 3.61 8.67 11.60
C LEU A 191 4.72 9.71 11.70
N GLN A 192 4.36 10.99 11.73
CA GLN A 192 5.34 12.07 11.81
C GLN A 192 6.13 12.06 13.13
N LEU A 193 5.45 11.95 14.27
CA LEU A 193 6.08 11.94 15.59
C LEU A 193 7.01 10.72 15.74
N MET A 194 6.54 9.54 15.34
CA MET A 194 7.33 8.32 15.38
C MET A 194 8.54 8.41 14.44
N THR A 195 8.36 8.89 13.22
CA THR A 195 9.46 9.08 12.27
C THR A 195 10.53 10.00 12.83
N ARG A 196 10.14 11.14 13.41
CA ARG A 196 11.10 12.07 14.04
C ARG A 196 11.80 11.45 15.25
N ALA A 197 11.09 10.69 16.07
CA ALA A 197 11.68 9.99 17.21
C ALA A 197 12.76 8.98 16.77
N LEU A 198 12.51 8.28 15.67
CA LEU A 198 13.44 7.30 15.10
C LEU A 198 14.66 7.98 14.46
N THR A 199 14.48 9.13 13.79
CA THR A 199 15.57 9.81 13.07
C THR A 199 16.37 10.80 13.92
N GLN A 200 15.86 11.31 15.05
CA GLN A 200 16.61 12.23 15.93
C GLN A 200 17.88 11.60 16.52
N ASN A 201 17.89 10.27 16.70
CA ASN A 201 19.04 9.52 17.21
C ASN A 201 20.13 9.25 16.14
N GLU A 202 19.89 9.60 14.86
CA GLU A 202 20.88 9.40 13.79
C GLU A 202 22.06 10.39 13.85
N THR A 203 21.97 11.47 14.64
CA THR A 203 23.09 12.43 14.79
C THR A 203 24.34 11.83 15.47
N HIS A 204 24.22 10.66 16.12
CA HIS A 204 25.35 9.90 16.67
C HIS A 204 25.87 8.78 15.76
N HIS A 205 25.17 8.44 14.67
CA HIS A 205 25.66 7.53 13.66
C HIS A 205 25.98 8.31 12.40
N GLN A 206 27.24 8.75 12.28
CA GLN A 206 27.80 8.97 10.95
C GLN A 206 27.48 7.72 10.13
N ILE A 207 26.63 7.87 9.11
CA ILE A 207 26.33 6.82 8.14
C ILE A 207 27.61 6.60 7.32
N ARG A 208 28.59 5.94 7.93
CA ARG A 208 29.49 5.06 7.24
C ARG A 208 28.68 3.78 7.06
N PRO A 209 28.45 3.29 5.84
CA PRO A 209 27.93 1.95 5.65
C PRO A 209 29.01 1.02 6.19
N ARG A 210 28.89 0.63 7.46
CA ARG A 210 29.57 -0.57 7.93
C ARG A 210 28.79 -1.70 7.28
N VAL A 211 29.27 -2.12 6.12
CA VAL A 211 29.04 -3.47 5.61
C VAL A 211 29.80 -4.40 6.56
N GLU A 212 29.36 -4.45 7.82
CA GLU A 212 29.61 -5.61 8.65
C GLU A 212 28.46 -6.55 8.31
N PHE A 213 28.78 -7.52 7.45
CA PHE A 213 28.13 -8.82 7.53
C PHE A 213 28.38 -9.33 8.95
N GLU A 214 27.61 -8.86 9.93
CA GLU A 214 27.46 -9.59 11.18
C GLU A 214 26.81 -10.91 10.78
N GLY A 215 27.61 -11.97 10.86
CA GLY A 215 27.27 -13.29 10.37
C GLY A 215 25.88 -13.66 10.85
N PHE A 216 24.95 -13.78 9.89
CA PHE A 216 23.74 -14.54 10.12
C PHE A 216 24.21 -15.88 10.68
N VAL A 217 23.67 -16.28 11.83
CA VAL A 217 23.80 -17.65 12.31
C VAL A 217 23.17 -18.52 11.22
N VAL A 218 24.01 -19.06 10.35
CA VAL A 218 23.63 -19.96 9.27
C VAL A 218 23.15 -21.24 9.94
N SER A 219 21.86 -21.27 10.28
CA SER A 219 21.13 -22.52 10.39
C SER A 219 21.35 -23.22 9.06
N SER A 220 22.06 -24.35 9.09
CA SER A 220 22.53 -25.20 8.00
C SER A 220 21.40 -25.68 7.08
N ARG A 221 20.77 -24.75 6.36
CA ARG A 221 19.72 -25.00 5.37
C ARG A 221 20.23 -24.54 4.01
N HIS A 222 20.18 -25.45 3.05
CA HIS A 222 20.71 -25.25 1.71
C HIS A 222 19.82 -24.24 0.96
N ARG A 223 20.43 -23.16 0.47
CA ARG A 223 19.80 -22.23 -0.48
C ARG A 223 19.91 -22.82 -1.89
N VAL A 224 18.89 -22.58 -2.71
CA VAL A 224 18.79 -23.09 -4.08
C VAL A 224 18.71 -21.91 -5.04
N PRO A 225 19.52 -21.83 -6.11
CA PRO A 225 19.34 -20.80 -7.13
C PRO A 225 17.92 -20.85 -7.72
N LEU A 226 17.26 -19.71 -7.88
CA LEU A 226 15.87 -19.61 -8.31
C LEU A 226 15.67 -20.22 -9.70
N ASN A 227 16.58 -19.96 -10.65
CA ASN A 227 16.49 -20.55 -11.99
C ASN A 227 16.56 -22.09 -11.94
N TYR A 228 17.45 -22.64 -11.12
CA TYR A 228 17.55 -24.09 -10.91
C TYR A 228 16.27 -24.66 -10.30
N LEU A 229 15.69 -23.98 -9.29
CA LEU A 229 14.41 -24.36 -8.69
C LEU A 229 13.29 -24.42 -9.74
N ILE A 230 13.19 -23.39 -10.58
CA ILE A 230 12.17 -23.28 -11.62
C ILE A 230 12.28 -24.41 -12.65
N GLU A 231 13.49 -24.67 -13.15
CA GLU A 231 13.75 -25.73 -14.13
C GLU A 231 13.38 -27.12 -13.57
N ASN A 232 13.79 -27.42 -12.34
CA ASN A 232 13.57 -28.73 -11.73
C ASN A 232 12.10 -28.98 -11.37
N ILE A 233 11.38 -27.97 -10.85
CA ILE A 233 9.95 -28.09 -10.53
C ILE A 233 9.14 -28.36 -11.81
N ARG A 234 9.45 -27.66 -12.90
CA ARG A 234 8.72 -27.78 -14.17
C ARG A 234 8.91 -29.12 -14.86
N GLN A 235 10.12 -29.68 -14.83
CA GLN A 235 10.42 -30.97 -15.45
C GLN A 235 9.84 -32.16 -14.67
N GLY A 236 9.29 -31.95 -13.46
CA GLY A 236 8.75 -33.03 -12.64
C GLY A 236 9.82 -33.97 -12.06
N HIS A 237 11.10 -33.62 -12.21
CA HIS A 237 12.23 -34.43 -11.76
C HIS A 237 12.49 -34.35 -10.26
N CYS A 238 11.77 -33.52 -9.50
CA CYS A 238 12.11 -33.33 -8.09
C CYS A 238 10.91 -33.01 -7.19
N ASN A 239 10.81 -33.78 -6.10
CA ASN A 239 10.36 -33.27 -4.82
C ASN A 239 11.65 -32.93 -4.03
N PRO A 240 12.07 -31.65 -3.93
CA PRO A 240 13.37 -31.28 -3.36
C PRO A 240 13.52 -31.60 -1.87
N LEU A 241 12.45 -32.02 -1.21
CA LEU A 241 12.46 -32.47 0.18
C LEU A 241 12.54 -34.00 0.35
N LYS A 242 12.36 -34.80 -0.71
CA LYS A 242 12.39 -36.27 -0.60
C LYS A 242 13.21 -37.00 -1.65
N ASN A 243 13.28 -36.56 -2.90
CA ASN A 243 13.98 -37.29 -3.98
C ASN A 243 14.40 -36.33 -5.12
N CYS A 244 15.45 -35.55 -4.89
CA CYS A 244 16.37 -35.18 -5.96
C CYS A 244 17.59 -36.10 -5.82
N PRO A 245 18.23 -36.58 -6.90
CA PRO A 245 19.43 -37.40 -6.79
C PRO A 245 20.48 -36.65 -5.95
N ARG A 246 20.82 -37.19 -4.77
CA ARG A 246 22.03 -36.81 -4.03
C ARG A 246 23.32 -37.20 -4.77
N SER A 247 23.19 -37.89 -5.90
CA SER A 247 24.27 -38.35 -6.76
C SER A 247 24.54 -37.31 -7.84
N GLY A 248 25.51 -36.45 -7.59
CA GLY A 248 25.93 -35.37 -8.50
C GLY A 248 26.39 -34.11 -7.77
N TYR A 249 26.22 -34.07 -6.43
CA TYR A 249 26.77 -33.03 -5.57
C TYR A 249 28.29 -33.23 -5.42
N THR A 250 29.05 -33.02 -6.49
CA THR A 250 30.38 -32.43 -6.30
C THR A 250 30.14 -31.06 -5.71
N SER A 251 30.42 -30.97 -4.40
CA SER A 251 30.63 -29.76 -3.62
C SER A 251 30.91 -28.52 -4.48
N PHE A 252 29.85 -27.80 -4.82
CA PHE A 252 29.97 -26.38 -5.10
C PHE A 252 29.40 -25.68 -3.87
N TYR A 253 30.30 -25.24 -3.02
CA TYR A 253 30.02 -24.25 -2.00
C TYR A 253 29.51 -22.98 -2.70
N PHE A 254 28.19 -22.79 -2.77
CA PHE A 254 27.59 -21.57 -3.33
C PHE A 254 27.19 -20.58 -2.21
N GLY A 255 28.10 -20.31 -1.27
CA GLY A 255 27.98 -19.21 -0.29
C GLY A 255 26.57 -18.96 0.30
N ASP A 256 26.26 -17.69 0.53
CA ASP A 256 24.97 -17.20 1.06
C ASP A 256 23.90 -16.92 -0.03
N SER A 257 24.13 -17.35 -1.28
CA SER A 257 23.27 -17.02 -2.44
C SER A 257 22.15 -18.04 -2.70
N GLY A 258 21.04 -17.61 -3.30
CA GLY A 258 19.88 -18.45 -3.62
C GLY A 258 18.71 -18.31 -2.65
N ILE A 259 17.57 -18.94 -2.99
CA ILE A 259 16.35 -18.92 -2.19
C ILE A 259 16.33 -20.07 -1.18
N LEU A 260 15.92 -19.77 0.05
CA LEU A 260 15.71 -20.77 1.10
C LEU A 260 14.31 -21.38 0.97
N ILE A 261 14.21 -22.71 0.87
CA ILE A 261 12.93 -23.41 0.66
C ILE A 261 12.50 -24.15 1.92
N ASN A 262 11.25 -23.93 2.34
CA ASN A 262 10.61 -24.62 3.45
C ASN A 262 9.85 -25.87 2.97
N ASN A 263 8.96 -25.70 2.00
CA ASN A 263 8.12 -26.76 1.44
C ASN A 263 7.70 -26.45 0.00
N ILE A 264 7.30 -27.47 -0.75
CA ILE A 264 6.76 -27.33 -2.11
C ILE A 264 5.48 -28.14 -2.24
N VAL A 265 4.42 -27.49 -2.72
CA VAL A 265 3.17 -28.14 -3.12
C VAL A 265 2.78 -27.75 -4.53
N THR A 266 1.94 -28.56 -5.16
CA THR A 266 1.53 -28.36 -6.55
C THR A 266 0.03 -28.17 -6.67
N VAL A 267 -0.38 -27.34 -7.63
CA VAL A 267 -1.78 -27.05 -7.94
C VAL A 267 -2.05 -27.35 -9.40
N GLY A 268 -3.10 -28.12 -9.70
CA GLY A 268 -3.48 -28.44 -11.07
C GLY A 268 -4.85 -29.07 -11.21
N HIS A 269 -5.42 -28.96 -12.42
CA HIS A 269 -6.78 -29.42 -12.74
C HIS A 269 -6.91 -30.94 -12.84
N THR A 270 -5.80 -31.65 -13.06
CA THR A 270 -5.81 -33.08 -13.44
C THR A 270 -5.97 -34.05 -12.26
N GLY A 271 -6.05 -33.54 -11.02
CA GLY A 271 -6.20 -34.33 -9.81
C GLY A 271 -4.96 -35.14 -9.39
N ARG A 272 -3.84 -35.05 -10.13
CA ARG A 272 -2.54 -35.64 -9.79
C ARG A 272 -1.68 -34.73 -8.90
N ASP A 273 -2.11 -33.48 -8.75
CA ASP A 273 -1.45 -32.46 -7.94
C ASP A 273 -1.97 -32.49 -6.50
N HIS A 274 -1.21 -31.91 -5.59
CA HIS A 274 -1.58 -31.86 -4.16
C HIS A 274 -2.93 -31.14 -3.96
N PHE A 275 -3.20 -30.11 -4.76
CA PHE A 275 -4.43 -29.33 -4.69
C PHE A 275 -5.03 -29.08 -6.07
N ARG A 276 -6.35 -28.90 -6.10
CA ARG A 276 -7.07 -28.46 -7.30
C ARG A 276 -7.25 -26.95 -7.38
N SER A 277 -7.22 -26.24 -6.25
CA SER A 277 -7.33 -24.79 -6.17
C SER A 277 -6.09 -24.18 -5.52
N ILE A 278 -5.77 -22.94 -5.89
CA ILE A 278 -4.68 -22.17 -5.29
C ILE A 278 -5.06 -21.80 -3.86
N THR A 279 -6.33 -21.48 -3.62
CA THR A 279 -6.85 -21.15 -2.28
C THR A 279 -6.64 -22.27 -1.26
N ASP A 280 -6.82 -23.54 -1.63
CA ASP A 280 -6.57 -24.67 -0.74
C ASP A 280 -5.06 -24.83 -0.45
N ALA A 281 -4.22 -24.65 -1.47
CA ALA A 281 -2.77 -24.71 -1.30
C ALA A 281 -2.26 -23.63 -0.34
N VAL A 282 -2.76 -22.39 -0.48
CA VAL A 282 -2.46 -21.28 0.44
C VAL A 282 -2.94 -21.59 1.86
N SER A 283 -4.12 -22.20 1.99
CA SER A 283 -4.68 -22.57 3.29
C SER A 283 -3.83 -23.61 4.02
N SER A 284 -3.14 -24.49 3.28
CA SER A 284 -2.28 -25.54 3.81
C SER A 284 -0.88 -25.09 4.26
N ALA A 285 -0.45 -23.88 3.88
CA ALA A 285 0.85 -23.36 4.27
C ALA A 285 0.92 -23.08 5.80
N PRO A 286 2.10 -23.16 6.44
CA PRO A 286 2.24 -22.83 7.86
C PRO A 286 1.83 -21.39 8.18
N HIS A 287 1.44 -21.13 9.44
CA HIS A 287 1.17 -19.77 9.91
C HIS A 287 2.50 -19.10 10.32
N HIS A 288 2.65 -17.82 10.01
CA HIS A 288 3.72 -16.95 10.49
C HIS A 288 5.14 -17.49 10.26
N LEU A 289 5.41 -18.07 9.08
CA LEU A 289 6.79 -18.36 8.67
C LEU A 289 7.64 -17.09 8.81
N ARG A 290 8.88 -17.27 9.25
CA ARG A 290 9.90 -16.22 9.29
C ARG A 290 10.85 -16.39 8.11
N ALA A 291 11.66 -15.37 7.81
CA ALA A 291 12.56 -15.40 6.66
C ALA A 291 13.56 -16.58 6.76
N GLU A 292 14.04 -16.88 7.97
CA GLU A 292 14.93 -17.99 8.26
C GLU A 292 14.25 -19.37 8.18
N ASP A 293 12.92 -19.42 8.17
CA ASP A 293 12.19 -20.68 8.01
C ASP A 293 12.09 -21.12 6.55
N GLY A 294 12.30 -20.19 5.61
CA GLY A 294 12.26 -20.40 4.17
C GLY A 294 10.87 -20.22 3.53
N TYR A 295 10.85 -20.26 2.21
CA TYR A 295 9.64 -20.07 1.42
C TYR A 295 8.80 -21.34 1.31
N TYR A 296 7.50 -21.20 1.51
CA TYR A 296 6.52 -22.22 1.13
C TYR A 296 6.14 -22.01 -0.34
N VAL A 297 6.62 -22.90 -1.21
CA VAL A 297 6.43 -22.82 -2.65
C VAL A 297 5.11 -23.47 -3.05
N ILE A 298 4.28 -22.70 -3.74
CA ILE A 298 3.06 -23.17 -4.39
C ILE A 298 3.31 -23.12 -5.90
N TYR A 299 3.55 -24.27 -6.50
CA TYR A 299 3.70 -24.40 -7.95
C TYR A 299 2.35 -24.63 -8.61
N VAL A 300 1.91 -23.65 -9.40
CA VAL A 300 0.63 -23.65 -10.11
C VAL A 300 0.88 -23.98 -11.57
N ARG A 301 0.44 -25.17 -11.98
CA ARG A 301 0.58 -25.62 -13.37
C ARG A 301 -0.16 -24.70 -14.33
N ARG A 302 0.20 -24.78 -15.61
CA ARG A 302 -0.52 -24.10 -16.68
C ARG A 302 -2.03 -24.37 -16.61
N GLY A 303 -2.80 -23.33 -16.88
CA GLY A 303 -4.25 -23.37 -16.81
C GLY A 303 -4.82 -22.00 -16.47
N VAL A 304 -6.14 -21.91 -16.63
CA VAL A 304 -6.92 -20.75 -16.20
C VAL A 304 -7.61 -21.10 -14.89
N TYR A 305 -7.33 -20.33 -13.85
CA TYR A 305 -7.83 -20.49 -12.49
C TYR A 305 -8.81 -19.36 -12.21
N GLY A 306 -10.10 -19.66 -12.37
CA GLY A 306 -11.22 -18.75 -12.12
C GLY A 306 -11.54 -18.66 -10.62
N GLU A 307 -10.61 -18.19 -9.80
CA GLU A 307 -10.74 -18.08 -8.35
C GLU A 307 -10.31 -16.70 -7.84
N TYR A 308 -10.93 -16.27 -6.74
CA TYR A 308 -10.53 -15.06 -6.01
C TYR A 308 -9.57 -15.45 -4.89
N VAL A 309 -8.27 -15.40 -5.18
CA VAL A 309 -7.23 -15.82 -4.25
C VAL A 309 -6.84 -14.67 -3.33
N ASN A 310 -6.72 -14.95 -2.03
CA ASN A 310 -6.15 -14.02 -1.06
C ASN A 310 -5.06 -14.73 -0.25
N ILE A 311 -3.84 -14.19 -0.24
CA ILE A 311 -2.77 -14.61 0.68
C ILE A 311 -2.93 -13.79 1.97
N PRO A 312 -3.50 -14.34 3.06
CA PRO A 312 -3.77 -13.57 4.26
C PRO A 312 -2.48 -13.20 5.00
N HIS A 313 -2.55 -12.18 5.85
CA HIS A 313 -1.40 -11.62 6.58
C HIS A 313 -0.61 -12.61 7.45
N ASN A 314 -1.24 -13.71 7.88
CA ASN A 314 -0.62 -14.77 8.66
C ASN A 314 0.04 -15.86 7.80
N ARG A 315 -0.01 -15.74 6.47
CA ARG A 315 0.67 -16.61 5.50
C ARG A 315 1.83 -15.82 4.87
N LYS A 316 2.95 -15.75 5.60
CA LYS A 316 4.18 -15.05 5.17
C LYS A 316 5.10 -15.96 4.38
N HIS A 317 6.02 -15.38 3.59
CA HIS A 317 7.02 -16.11 2.80
C HIS A 317 6.43 -17.20 1.90
N ILE A 318 5.32 -16.89 1.22
CA ILE A 318 4.79 -17.73 0.14
C ILE A 318 5.51 -17.38 -1.16
N LEU A 319 5.99 -18.38 -1.88
CA LEU A 319 6.41 -18.24 -3.28
C LEU A 319 5.38 -18.91 -4.18
N LEU A 320 4.69 -18.12 -4.99
CA LEU A 320 3.74 -18.59 -6.00
C LEU A 320 4.45 -18.66 -7.36
N LEU A 321 4.62 -19.87 -7.89
CA LEU A 321 5.33 -20.11 -9.16
C LEU A 321 4.36 -20.63 -10.22
N GLY A 322 4.34 -20.04 -11.40
CA GLY A 322 3.58 -20.52 -12.56
C GLY A 322 4.44 -21.16 -13.66
N ASP A 323 3.78 -21.57 -14.74
CA ASP A 323 4.41 -22.11 -15.96
C ASP A 323 4.86 -21.02 -16.96
N GLY A 324 4.56 -19.75 -16.69
CA GLY A 324 4.88 -18.62 -17.57
C GLY A 324 3.74 -17.62 -17.72
N ILE A 325 4.08 -16.39 -18.11
CA ILE A 325 3.10 -15.37 -18.53
C ILE A 325 2.20 -15.96 -19.62
N GLY A 326 0.89 -15.84 -19.44
CA GLY A 326 -0.12 -16.36 -20.36
C GLY A 326 -0.33 -17.88 -20.30
N GLN A 327 0.50 -18.63 -19.56
CA GLN A 327 0.36 -20.08 -19.38
C GLN A 327 -0.40 -20.42 -18.10
N THR A 328 -0.05 -19.77 -16.99
CA THR A 328 -0.78 -19.88 -15.71
C THR A 328 -1.48 -18.56 -15.41
N ILE A 329 -2.81 -18.57 -15.42
CA ILE A 329 -3.63 -17.36 -15.32
C ILE A 329 -4.57 -17.47 -14.12
N ILE A 330 -4.49 -16.53 -13.18
CA ILE A 330 -5.46 -16.34 -12.11
C ILE A 330 -6.42 -15.22 -12.52
N THR A 331 -7.72 -15.51 -12.57
CA THR A 331 -8.70 -14.60 -13.17
C THR A 331 -9.97 -14.42 -12.36
N GLY A 332 -10.46 -13.18 -12.33
CA GLY A 332 -11.78 -12.81 -11.80
C GLY A 332 -12.47 -11.77 -12.68
N ASN A 333 -13.62 -11.27 -12.24
CA ASN A 333 -14.44 -10.28 -12.94
C ASN A 333 -15.26 -9.37 -12.00
N ARG A 334 -14.94 -9.32 -10.70
CA ARG A 334 -15.55 -8.36 -9.76
C ARG A 334 -15.21 -6.94 -10.19
N LYS A 335 -16.17 -6.04 -10.00
CA LYS A 335 -16.11 -4.65 -10.47
C LYS A 335 -16.98 -3.74 -9.63
N ASN A 336 -16.62 -2.47 -9.58
CA ASN A 336 -17.32 -1.49 -8.77
C ASN A 336 -18.80 -1.28 -9.19
N ASP A 337 -19.08 -1.36 -10.50
CA ASP A 337 -20.44 -1.25 -11.07
C ASP A 337 -21.44 -2.28 -10.49
N ASP A 338 -20.96 -3.44 -10.02
CA ASP A 338 -21.79 -4.46 -9.36
C ASP A 338 -22.04 -4.18 -7.86
N GLY A 339 -21.49 -3.09 -7.33
CA GLY A 339 -21.54 -2.73 -5.91
C GLY A 339 -20.40 -3.31 -5.07
N TRP A 340 -19.32 -3.80 -5.67
CA TRP A 340 -18.10 -4.12 -4.93
C TRP A 340 -17.32 -2.84 -4.63
N GLY A 341 -16.74 -2.74 -3.44
CA GLY A 341 -15.72 -1.73 -3.21
C GLY A 341 -14.44 -2.07 -3.98
N THR A 342 -13.70 -1.05 -4.43
CA THR A 342 -12.50 -1.20 -5.26
C THR A 342 -11.50 -2.20 -4.68
N TYR A 343 -11.28 -2.21 -3.35
CA TYR A 343 -10.33 -3.12 -2.70
C TYR A 343 -10.73 -4.59 -2.90
N LYS A 344 -12.03 -4.92 -2.78
CA LYS A 344 -12.56 -6.29 -2.94
C LYS A 344 -12.84 -6.71 -4.39
N THR A 345 -12.60 -5.82 -5.37
CA THR A 345 -12.64 -6.22 -6.79
C THR A 345 -11.44 -7.07 -7.22
N ALA A 346 -10.37 -7.08 -6.41
CA ALA A 346 -9.13 -7.79 -6.69
C ALA A 346 -9.38 -9.27 -7.00
N SER A 347 -8.87 -9.73 -8.15
CA SER A 347 -8.88 -11.15 -8.51
C SER A 347 -7.82 -11.94 -7.72
N PHE A 348 -6.68 -11.29 -7.45
CA PHE A 348 -5.65 -11.78 -6.56
C PHE A 348 -5.31 -10.72 -5.49
N GLY A 349 -5.25 -11.10 -4.22
CA GLY A 349 -4.85 -10.25 -3.11
C GLY A 349 -3.71 -10.86 -2.32
N VAL A 350 -2.77 -10.03 -1.85
CA VAL A 350 -1.71 -10.46 -0.94
C VAL A 350 -1.52 -9.49 0.22
N ASP A 351 -1.66 -10.02 1.43
CA ASP A 351 -1.54 -9.31 2.71
C ASP A 351 -0.38 -9.87 3.56
N GLY A 352 0.17 -11.05 3.21
CA GLY A 352 1.28 -11.69 3.91
C GLY A 352 2.64 -11.19 3.42
N ASP A 353 3.49 -10.74 4.34
CA ASP A 353 4.82 -10.18 4.03
C ASP A 353 5.78 -11.20 3.42
N GLY A 354 6.77 -10.70 2.67
CA GLY A 354 7.79 -11.52 2.03
C GLY A 354 7.23 -12.39 0.91
N PHE A 355 6.16 -11.98 0.25
CA PHE A 355 5.54 -12.74 -0.84
C PHE A 355 6.37 -12.66 -2.13
N ILE A 356 6.49 -13.77 -2.85
CA ILE A 356 7.08 -13.81 -4.19
C ILE A 356 6.05 -14.40 -5.17
N ALA A 357 5.89 -13.77 -6.33
CA ALA A 357 5.25 -14.38 -7.49
C ALA A 357 6.21 -14.44 -8.68
N VAL A 358 6.24 -15.57 -9.37
CA VAL A 358 7.08 -15.79 -10.56
C VAL A 358 6.27 -16.45 -11.68
N ASP A 359 6.39 -15.94 -12.90
CA ASP A 359 5.89 -16.59 -14.13
C ASP A 359 4.36 -16.83 -14.15
N LEU A 360 3.57 -15.80 -13.84
CA LEU A 360 2.12 -15.85 -13.68
C LEU A 360 1.40 -14.67 -14.34
N THR A 361 0.14 -14.85 -14.71
CA THR A 361 -0.77 -13.76 -15.11
C THR A 361 -1.87 -13.56 -14.08
N PHE A 362 -2.05 -12.34 -13.60
CA PHE A 362 -3.19 -11.90 -12.80
C PHE A 362 -4.13 -11.08 -13.66
N ARG A 363 -5.40 -11.47 -13.76
CA ARG A 363 -6.36 -10.86 -14.70
C ARG A 363 -7.69 -10.50 -14.06
N ASN A 364 -8.20 -9.32 -14.37
CA ASN A 364 -9.60 -8.97 -14.17
C ASN A 364 -10.30 -8.75 -15.52
N THR A 365 -11.35 -9.55 -15.76
CA THR A 365 -12.10 -9.60 -17.02
C THR A 365 -13.39 -8.78 -17.01
N ALA A 366 -13.63 -7.96 -15.97
CA ALA A 366 -14.80 -7.08 -15.87
C ALA A 366 -15.05 -6.24 -17.13
N GLY A 367 -13.97 -5.75 -17.74
CA GLY A 367 -14.02 -5.05 -19.03
C GLY A 367 -14.09 -3.53 -18.91
N LEU A 368 -13.89 -2.88 -20.07
CA LEU A 368 -13.69 -1.42 -20.18
C LEU A 368 -14.81 -0.60 -19.54
N TYR A 369 -16.07 -1.03 -19.64
CA TYR A 369 -17.25 -0.26 -19.25
C TYR A 369 -17.65 -0.37 -17.78
N LYS A 370 -16.88 -1.09 -16.95
CA LYS A 370 -17.33 -1.53 -15.62
C LYS A 370 -16.74 -0.79 -14.42
N GLY A 371 -16.09 0.35 -14.67
CA GLY A 371 -15.44 1.13 -13.61
C GLY A 371 -14.22 0.40 -13.07
N GLN A 372 -13.91 0.63 -11.79
CA GLN A 372 -12.77 0.05 -11.09
C GLN A 372 -12.87 -1.48 -11.02
N ALA A 373 -11.80 -2.18 -11.41
CA ALA A 373 -11.74 -3.64 -11.41
C ALA A 373 -10.29 -4.14 -11.30
N VAL A 374 -9.88 -4.47 -10.08
CA VAL A 374 -8.50 -4.80 -9.74
C VAL A 374 -8.14 -6.23 -10.17
N ALA A 375 -7.03 -6.39 -10.88
CA ALA A 375 -6.43 -7.69 -11.19
C ALA A 375 -5.62 -8.21 -10.00
N ALA A 376 -4.73 -7.39 -9.47
CA ALA A 376 -3.93 -7.72 -8.29
C ALA A 376 -3.89 -6.57 -7.27
N ARG A 377 -4.00 -6.93 -5.99
CA ARG A 377 -3.90 -6.03 -4.85
C ARG A 377 -2.77 -6.47 -3.92
N VAL A 378 -1.86 -5.55 -3.60
CA VAL A 378 -0.65 -5.85 -2.82
C VAL A 378 -0.59 -4.96 -1.57
N VAL A 379 -0.75 -5.58 -0.40
CA VAL A 379 -0.66 -5.02 0.96
C VAL A 379 0.41 -5.81 1.74
N SER A 380 1.55 -6.05 1.10
CA SER A 380 2.59 -6.96 1.59
C SER A 380 3.93 -6.26 1.54
N ASP A 381 4.60 -6.17 2.70
CA ASP A 381 5.95 -5.63 2.78
C ASP A 381 6.97 -6.65 2.28
N LEU A 382 8.04 -6.17 1.65
CA LEU A 382 9.10 -6.99 1.06
C LEU A 382 8.59 -7.99 0.01
N SER A 383 7.60 -7.59 -0.80
CA SER A 383 7.02 -8.45 -1.83
C SER A 383 7.66 -8.26 -3.20
N THR A 384 7.85 -9.35 -3.93
CA THR A 384 8.44 -9.35 -5.28
C THR A 384 7.54 -10.03 -6.31
N PHE A 385 7.43 -9.41 -7.50
CA PHE A 385 6.81 -10.00 -8.67
C PHE A 385 7.83 -10.03 -9.80
N TYR A 386 8.12 -11.22 -10.33
CA TYR A 386 9.14 -11.42 -11.35
C TYR A 386 8.55 -12.17 -12.56
N ARG A 387 8.62 -11.57 -13.75
CA ARG A 387 8.01 -12.12 -14.97
C ARG A 387 6.52 -12.41 -14.76
N CYS A 388 5.79 -11.43 -14.25
CA CYS A 388 4.35 -11.51 -14.09
C CYS A 388 3.62 -10.59 -15.07
N SER A 389 2.40 -10.94 -15.46
CA SER A 389 1.50 -10.06 -16.22
C SER A 389 0.32 -9.63 -15.36
N PHE A 390 -0.04 -8.34 -15.41
CA PHE A 390 -1.19 -7.75 -14.75
C PHE A 390 -2.14 -7.17 -15.79
N GLU A 391 -3.33 -7.76 -15.91
CA GLU A 391 -4.22 -7.52 -17.04
C GLU A 391 -5.59 -7.02 -16.58
N GLY A 392 -5.91 -5.78 -16.93
CA GLY A 392 -7.20 -5.18 -16.63
C GLY A 392 -7.51 -3.98 -17.54
N TYR A 393 -8.32 -3.07 -17.02
CA TYR A 393 -8.66 -1.79 -17.62
C TYR A 393 -8.43 -0.68 -16.59
N GLN A 394 -9.49 -0.20 -15.94
CA GLN A 394 -9.39 0.77 -14.87
C GLN A 394 -8.98 0.08 -13.56
N ASP A 395 -8.00 0.66 -12.86
CA ASP A 395 -7.51 0.23 -11.54
C ASP A 395 -6.90 -1.19 -11.55
N THR A 396 -6.07 -1.52 -12.54
CA THR A 396 -5.56 -2.90 -12.74
C THR A 396 -4.68 -3.41 -11.59
N LEU A 397 -3.66 -2.65 -11.19
CA LEU A 397 -2.72 -3.02 -10.14
C LEU A 397 -2.85 -2.04 -8.96
N LEU A 398 -3.38 -2.53 -7.86
CA LEU A 398 -3.45 -1.81 -6.59
C LEU A 398 -2.21 -2.12 -5.74
N SER A 399 -1.19 -1.29 -5.91
CA SER A 399 0.03 -1.26 -5.08
C SER A 399 -0.27 -0.48 -3.79
N HIS A 400 -0.98 -1.12 -2.86
CA HIS A 400 -1.64 -0.45 -1.74
C HIS A 400 -0.70 0.00 -0.63
N ALA A 401 0.09 -0.92 -0.04
CA ALA A 401 1.01 -0.61 1.06
C ALA A 401 2.16 -1.62 1.14
N GLY A 402 3.27 -1.25 1.79
CA GLY A 402 4.48 -2.07 1.86
C GLY A 402 5.56 -1.63 0.87
N ARG A 403 6.78 -2.15 1.03
CA ARG A 403 7.86 -2.08 0.04
C ARG A 403 7.68 -3.21 -0.97
N GLN A 404 7.66 -2.86 -2.25
CA GLN A 404 7.29 -3.78 -3.33
C GLN A 404 8.28 -3.65 -4.48
N PHE A 405 8.64 -4.78 -5.11
CA PHE A 405 9.51 -4.82 -6.28
C PHE A 405 8.85 -5.59 -7.41
N PHE A 406 8.79 -4.97 -8.59
CA PHE A 406 8.26 -5.58 -9.81
C PHE A 406 9.38 -5.60 -10.84
N ARG A 407 9.72 -6.80 -11.34
CA ARG A 407 10.84 -7.03 -12.26
C ARG A 407 10.35 -7.76 -13.50
N GLU A 408 10.64 -7.19 -14.67
CA GLU A 408 10.28 -7.83 -15.96
C GLU A 408 8.80 -8.18 -16.07
N CYS A 409 7.94 -7.34 -15.48
CA CYS A 409 6.50 -7.52 -15.52
C CYS A 409 5.86 -6.79 -16.70
N ASP A 410 4.76 -7.34 -17.22
CA ASP A 410 3.88 -6.68 -18.17
C ASP A 410 2.64 -6.13 -17.45
N ILE A 411 2.31 -4.85 -17.60
CA ILE A 411 1.18 -4.23 -16.92
C ILE A 411 0.28 -3.52 -17.92
N TYR A 412 -0.99 -3.91 -18.00
CA TYR A 412 -1.95 -3.42 -18.98
C TYR A 412 -3.13 -2.71 -18.33
N GLY A 413 -3.51 -1.53 -18.83
CA GLY A 413 -4.76 -0.89 -18.41
C GLY A 413 -5.06 0.45 -19.08
N THR A 414 -6.02 1.19 -18.52
CA THR A 414 -6.55 2.44 -19.07
C THR A 414 -6.58 3.56 -18.02
N ILE A 415 -7.55 3.46 -17.11
CA ILE A 415 -7.82 4.26 -15.91
C ILE A 415 -6.85 4.04 -14.77
N ASP A 416 -5.89 4.91 -14.43
CA ASP A 416 -5.13 4.82 -13.17
C ASP A 416 -4.58 3.41 -12.90
N PHE A 417 -4.09 2.74 -13.94
CA PHE A 417 -4.00 1.29 -13.89
C PHE A 417 -2.83 0.76 -13.04
N ILE A 418 -1.96 1.65 -12.56
CA ILE A 418 -1.02 1.43 -11.46
C ILE A 418 -1.30 2.49 -10.40
N PHE A 419 -1.92 2.10 -9.29
CA PHE A 419 -2.36 3.06 -8.27
C PHE A 419 -2.18 2.51 -6.85
N GLY A 420 -2.26 3.40 -5.87
CA GLY A 420 -2.13 3.03 -4.46
C GLY A 420 -1.12 3.88 -3.68
N PHE A 421 -0.68 3.38 -2.54
CA PHE A 421 0.07 4.13 -1.53
C PHE A 421 1.37 3.44 -1.11
N ALA A 422 1.78 2.38 -1.80
CA ALA A 422 2.99 1.64 -1.47
C ALA A 422 4.28 2.41 -1.82
N THR A 423 5.38 1.84 -1.37
CA THR A 423 6.73 2.16 -1.81
C THR A 423 7.12 1.11 -2.86
N ALA A 424 6.90 1.39 -4.14
CA ALA A 424 7.02 0.38 -5.19
C ALA A 424 8.05 0.77 -6.26
N ALA A 425 8.99 -0.13 -6.54
CA ALA A 425 9.94 -0.01 -7.63
C ALA A 425 9.60 -1.00 -8.75
N PHE A 426 9.48 -0.48 -9.97
CA PHE A 426 9.25 -1.23 -11.20
C PHE A 426 10.52 -1.17 -12.02
N GLN A 427 11.18 -2.30 -12.27
CA GLN A 427 12.44 -2.35 -12.99
C GLN A 427 12.34 -3.27 -14.21
N ASN A 428 12.74 -2.78 -15.38
CA ASN A 428 12.66 -3.51 -16.65
C ASN A 428 11.24 -4.01 -16.99
N CYS A 429 10.20 -3.33 -16.50
CA CYS A 429 8.82 -3.69 -16.78
C CYS A 429 8.34 -3.08 -18.12
N ASN A 430 7.38 -3.74 -18.76
CA ASN A 430 6.64 -3.17 -19.88
C ASN A 430 5.28 -2.67 -19.42
N ILE A 431 4.97 -1.42 -19.74
CA ILE A 431 3.78 -0.72 -19.29
C ILE A 431 2.94 -0.36 -20.52
N TYR A 432 1.77 -1.00 -20.62
CA TYR A 432 0.95 -1.04 -21.81
C TYR A 432 -0.37 -0.28 -21.62
N ALA A 433 -0.45 0.89 -22.25
CA ALA A 433 -1.68 1.67 -22.29
C ALA A 433 -2.67 1.07 -23.30
N ARG A 434 -3.80 0.55 -22.81
CA ARG A 434 -4.89 0.01 -23.64
C ARG A 434 -5.78 1.12 -24.15
N LYS A 435 -6.57 0.78 -25.17
CA LYS A 435 -7.61 1.67 -25.70
C LYS A 435 -8.66 2.00 -24.60
N PRO A 436 -8.83 3.27 -24.21
CA PRO A 436 -9.82 3.65 -23.21
C PRO A 436 -11.22 3.80 -23.84
N LYS A 437 -12.21 4.17 -23.02
CA LYS A 437 -13.55 4.54 -23.51
C LYS A 437 -13.43 5.76 -24.44
N PRO A 438 -14.31 5.89 -25.46
CA PRO A 438 -14.37 7.11 -26.26
C PRO A 438 -14.47 8.36 -25.37
N GLY A 439 -13.64 9.37 -25.65
CA GLY A 439 -13.59 10.62 -24.88
C GLY A 439 -12.82 10.57 -23.55
N GLN A 440 -12.32 9.40 -23.15
CA GLN A 440 -11.52 9.25 -21.92
C GLN A 440 -10.02 9.19 -22.23
N ALA A 441 -9.21 9.76 -21.35
CA ALA A 441 -7.76 9.62 -21.39
C ALA A 441 -7.32 8.27 -20.78
N THR A 442 -6.13 7.81 -21.14
CA THR A 442 -5.41 6.76 -20.40
C THR A 442 -4.41 7.43 -19.45
N VAL A 443 -4.33 6.92 -18.23
CA VAL A 443 -3.46 7.44 -17.17
C VAL A 443 -2.71 6.27 -16.55
N VAL A 444 -1.38 6.28 -16.65
CA VAL A 444 -0.55 5.16 -16.18
C VAL A 444 -0.59 5.07 -14.65
N THR A 445 -0.28 6.17 -13.95
CA THR A 445 -0.21 6.16 -12.49
C THR A 445 -1.20 7.07 -11.77
N ALA A 446 -1.66 6.62 -10.61
CA ALA A 446 -2.35 7.45 -9.63
C ALA A 446 -1.82 7.15 -8.22
N GLN A 447 -0.67 7.74 -7.88
CA GLN A 447 -0.02 7.52 -6.58
C GLN A 447 -0.70 8.37 -5.49
N GLY A 448 -0.95 7.77 -4.33
CA GLY A 448 -1.86 8.28 -3.30
C GLY A 448 -1.23 8.90 -2.05
N ARG A 449 0.06 9.22 -2.06
CA ARG A 449 0.72 9.84 -0.89
C ARG A 449 0.08 11.19 -0.55
N LYS A 450 -0.27 11.40 0.73
CA LYS A 450 -0.98 12.62 1.19
C LYS A 450 -0.33 13.37 2.34
N TYR A 451 0.68 12.83 2.99
CA TYR A 451 1.54 13.55 3.94
C TYR A 451 3.02 13.45 3.54
N PRO A 452 3.83 14.48 3.81
CA PRO A 452 5.24 14.52 3.43
C PRO A 452 6.11 13.53 4.23
N TYR A 453 5.63 13.01 5.35
CA TYR A 453 6.35 12.04 6.19
C TYR A 453 6.14 10.58 5.78
N GLU A 454 5.22 10.30 4.85
CA GLU A 454 5.12 8.98 4.25
C GLU A 454 6.34 8.72 3.36
N THR A 455 6.94 7.53 3.46
CA THR A 455 8.07 7.12 2.61
C THR A 455 7.63 6.58 1.25
N SER A 456 6.32 6.52 1.01
CA SER A 456 5.71 5.94 -0.20
C SER A 456 6.01 6.70 -1.50
N GLY A 457 5.87 5.99 -2.62
CA GLY A 457 6.15 6.52 -3.94
C GLY A 457 6.32 5.40 -4.96
N PHE A 458 6.14 5.74 -6.23
CA PHE A 458 6.41 4.82 -7.34
C PHE A 458 7.67 5.24 -8.08
N SER A 459 8.55 4.29 -8.39
CA SER A 459 9.73 4.50 -9.22
C SER A 459 9.73 3.50 -10.37
N PHE A 460 9.76 4.02 -11.59
CA PHE A 460 9.83 3.24 -12.83
C PHE A 460 11.24 3.41 -13.39
N HIS A 461 12.02 2.33 -13.33
CA HIS A 461 13.43 2.32 -13.64
C HIS A 461 13.72 1.40 -14.81
N ASN A 462 14.19 1.96 -15.92
CA ASN A 462 14.43 1.19 -17.15
C ASN A 462 13.22 0.42 -17.67
N CYS A 463 12.04 0.99 -17.49
CA CYS A 463 10.79 0.44 -18.01
C CYS A 463 10.57 0.87 -19.46
N THR A 464 9.66 0.18 -20.15
CA THR A 464 9.16 0.55 -21.49
C THR A 464 7.69 0.94 -21.37
N ILE A 465 7.38 2.22 -21.62
CA ILE A 465 6.02 2.77 -21.61
C ILE A 465 5.59 2.91 -23.07
N LYS A 466 4.66 2.04 -23.52
CA LYS A 466 4.16 2.00 -24.91
C LYS A 466 2.65 1.71 -24.99
N PRO A 467 1.98 2.00 -26.12
CA PRO A 467 0.58 1.61 -26.29
C PRO A 467 0.47 0.09 -26.43
N ALA A 468 -0.64 -0.48 -25.97
CA ALA A 468 -0.98 -1.87 -26.24
C ALA A 468 -1.42 -2.04 -27.71
N PRO A 469 -1.39 -3.27 -28.27
CA PRO A 469 -1.75 -3.50 -29.68
C PRO A 469 -3.16 -3.02 -30.08
N ASP A 470 -4.11 -2.96 -29.14
CA ASP A 470 -5.47 -2.46 -29.37
C ASP A 470 -5.54 -0.92 -29.49
N MET A 471 -4.56 -0.21 -28.92
CA MET A 471 -4.40 1.23 -28.98
C MET A 471 -3.54 1.69 -30.17
N GLU A 472 -2.49 0.92 -30.50
CA GLU A 472 -1.58 1.20 -31.63
C GLU A 472 -2.31 1.37 -32.96
N LYS A 473 -3.39 0.61 -33.18
CA LYS A 473 -4.19 0.68 -34.41
C LYS A 473 -4.98 1.99 -34.55
N LYS A 474 -5.15 2.75 -33.46
CA LYS A 474 -5.98 3.99 -33.42
C LYS A 474 -5.41 5.04 -32.44
N PRO A 475 -4.18 5.55 -32.68
CA PRO A 475 -3.44 6.33 -31.69
C PRO A 475 -4.03 7.73 -31.42
N ARG A 476 -4.84 8.28 -32.34
CA ARG A 476 -5.48 9.60 -32.19
C ARG A 476 -6.74 9.60 -31.30
N VAL A 477 -7.14 8.45 -30.76
CA VAL A 477 -8.45 8.28 -30.10
C VAL A 477 -8.44 8.68 -28.62
N ALA A 478 -7.27 8.83 -27.99
CA ALA A 478 -7.19 9.23 -26.59
C ALA A 478 -5.89 9.95 -26.23
N LEU A 479 -5.99 10.83 -25.24
CA LEU A 479 -4.83 11.44 -24.58
C LEU A 479 -4.23 10.40 -23.61
N ASN A 480 -2.91 10.35 -23.52
CA ASN A 480 -2.19 9.44 -22.63
C ASN A 480 -1.26 10.21 -21.71
N TYR A 481 -1.32 9.93 -20.42
CA TYR A 481 -0.52 10.59 -19.40
C TYR A 481 0.25 9.56 -18.56
N LEU A 482 1.45 9.94 -18.15
CA LEU A 482 2.30 9.20 -17.21
C LEU A 482 1.63 9.06 -15.84
N GLY A 483 0.83 10.03 -15.44
CA GLY A 483 0.09 9.92 -14.18
C GLY A 483 -0.67 11.17 -13.78
N ARG A 484 -1.32 11.08 -12.61
CA ARG A 484 -2.05 12.17 -11.95
C ARG A 484 -2.08 12.02 -10.43
N PRO A 485 -2.05 13.12 -9.66
CA PRO A 485 -1.88 13.04 -8.22
C PRO A 485 -3.19 12.66 -7.55
N TRP A 486 -3.38 11.39 -7.18
CA TRP A 486 -4.59 10.99 -6.43
C TRP A 486 -4.72 11.77 -5.12
N TYR A 487 -3.57 12.18 -4.56
CA TYR A 487 -3.47 12.92 -3.32
C TYR A 487 -2.33 13.96 -3.36
N SER A 488 -2.34 14.90 -2.40
CA SER A 488 -1.58 16.15 -2.51
C SER A 488 -0.06 16.00 -2.50
N TYR A 489 0.49 14.92 -1.94
CA TYR A 489 1.93 14.67 -1.92
C TYR A 489 2.32 13.49 -2.83
N SER A 490 1.49 13.24 -3.85
CA SER A 490 1.71 12.16 -4.80
C SER A 490 3.13 12.16 -5.32
N ARG A 491 3.76 10.99 -5.37
CA ARG A 491 5.17 10.84 -5.76
C ARG A 491 5.35 9.74 -6.80
N THR A 492 5.81 10.11 -7.98
CA THR A 492 6.06 9.18 -9.08
C THR A 492 7.29 9.62 -9.87
N ILE A 493 8.21 8.69 -10.08
CA ILE A 493 9.47 8.93 -10.78
C ILE A 493 9.53 8.01 -11.98
N ILE A 494 9.80 8.56 -13.16
CA ILE A 494 10.08 7.81 -14.37
C ILE A 494 11.53 8.08 -14.75
N MET A 495 12.40 7.08 -14.67
CA MET A 495 13.83 7.26 -14.89
C MET A 495 14.46 6.18 -15.75
N GLN A 496 15.40 6.59 -16.60
CA GLN A 496 16.14 5.74 -17.53
C GLN A 496 15.23 4.83 -18.37
N SER A 497 14.00 5.27 -18.61
CA SER A 497 12.93 4.47 -19.21
C SER A 497 12.67 4.91 -20.65
N TYR A 498 12.18 4.00 -21.48
CA TYR A 498 11.70 4.34 -22.81
C TYR A 498 10.25 4.83 -22.74
N ILE A 499 9.99 6.00 -23.30
CA ILE A 499 8.66 6.62 -23.39
C ILE A 499 8.29 6.79 -24.86
N ASP A 500 7.28 6.05 -25.33
CA ASP A 500 6.81 6.16 -26.71
C ASP A 500 6.04 7.46 -26.99
N LYS A 501 5.93 7.85 -28.27
CA LYS A 501 5.37 9.12 -28.76
C LYS A 501 3.90 9.36 -28.40
N TYR A 502 3.18 8.30 -28.00
CA TYR A 502 1.77 8.36 -27.63
C TYR A 502 1.51 9.12 -26.31
N ILE A 503 2.53 9.28 -25.45
CA ILE A 503 2.42 10.11 -24.25
C ILE A 503 2.27 11.57 -24.65
N HIS A 504 1.22 12.21 -24.15
CA HIS A 504 0.92 13.60 -24.43
C HIS A 504 2.10 14.49 -23.99
N PRO A 505 2.47 15.56 -24.73
CA PRO A 505 3.64 16.39 -24.40
C PRO A 505 3.65 16.97 -22.98
N LYS A 506 2.46 17.26 -22.42
CA LYS A 506 2.30 17.67 -21.00
C LYS A 506 2.81 16.62 -20.01
N GLY A 507 2.83 15.34 -20.39
CA GLY A 507 3.28 14.20 -19.58
C GLY A 507 2.29 13.80 -18.50
N TRP A 508 1.81 14.78 -17.73
CA TRP A 508 1.01 14.59 -16.52
C TRP A 508 -0.32 15.34 -16.62
N THR A 509 -1.35 14.89 -15.89
CA THR A 509 -2.66 15.55 -15.85
C THR A 509 -3.13 15.77 -14.40
N PRO A 510 -3.88 16.86 -14.10
CA PRO A 510 -4.43 17.02 -12.75
C PRO A 510 -5.44 15.91 -12.43
N PHE A 511 -5.57 15.59 -11.14
CA PHE A 511 -6.65 14.70 -10.66
C PHE A 511 -7.91 15.49 -10.35
N ARG A 512 -7.80 16.56 -9.55
CA ARG A 512 -8.91 17.46 -9.19
C ARG A 512 -8.43 18.90 -9.05
N GLY A 513 -8.76 19.76 -10.02
CA GLY A 513 -8.36 21.17 -10.00
C GLY A 513 -6.85 21.33 -9.82
N ASN A 514 -6.44 22.22 -8.90
CA ASN A 514 -5.04 22.48 -8.58
C ASN A 514 -4.54 21.74 -7.32
N ASP A 515 -5.34 20.83 -6.77
CA ASP A 515 -5.00 20.11 -5.55
C ASP A 515 -3.74 19.27 -5.77
N GLY A 516 -2.72 19.48 -4.92
CA GLY A 516 -1.46 18.74 -4.97
C GLY A 516 -0.43 19.22 -5.98
N LEU A 517 -0.78 20.09 -6.95
CA LEU A 517 0.16 20.48 -8.03
C LEU A 517 1.42 21.20 -7.51
N ASN A 518 1.36 21.79 -6.32
CA ASN A 518 2.48 22.48 -5.68
C ASN A 518 3.31 21.60 -4.73
N THR A 519 2.78 20.44 -4.33
CA THR A 519 3.31 19.61 -3.24
C THR A 519 3.62 18.19 -3.65
N LEU A 520 3.09 17.73 -4.79
CA LEU A 520 3.48 16.47 -5.42
C LEU A 520 4.97 16.49 -5.80
N TYR A 521 5.53 15.32 -6.06
CA TYR A 521 6.90 15.17 -6.55
C TYR A 521 6.91 14.23 -7.76
N TYR A 522 6.79 14.80 -8.95
CA TYR A 522 6.82 14.07 -10.22
C TYR A 522 8.14 14.31 -10.94
N GLY A 523 8.93 13.25 -11.04
CA GLY A 523 10.31 13.32 -11.54
C GLY A 523 10.49 12.58 -12.86
N GLU A 524 11.24 13.18 -13.78
CA GLU A 524 11.75 12.51 -14.98
C GLU A 524 13.28 12.62 -15.02
N TYR A 525 13.98 11.50 -15.23
CA TYR A 525 15.46 11.45 -15.31
C TYR A 525 15.90 10.58 -16.48
N ASP A 526 16.73 11.12 -17.38
CA ASP A 526 17.41 10.36 -18.44
C ASP A 526 16.52 9.39 -19.23
N ASN A 527 15.28 9.80 -19.50
CA ASN A 527 14.33 9.00 -20.27
C ASN A 527 14.62 9.09 -21.77
N ARG A 528 14.47 7.98 -22.46
CA ARG A 528 14.69 7.85 -23.91
C ARG A 528 13.37 7.64 -24.67
N GLY A 529 13.43 7.75 -25.99
CA GLY A 529 12.28 7.56 -26.87
C GLY A 529 11.55 8.86 -27.21
N PRO A 530 10.67 8.84 -28.23
CA PRO A 530 10.09 10.05 -28.80
C PRO A 530 9.10 10.79 -27.87
N GLY A 531 8.59 10.15 -26.82
CA GLY A 531 7.73 10.76 -25.81
C GLY A 531 8.48 11.37 -24.62
N SER A 532 9.81 11.23 -24.54
CA SER A 532 10.59 11.62 -23.34
C SER A 532 10.92 13.11 -23.25
N GLY A 533 10.66 13.90 -24.30
CA GLY A 533 11.00 15.33 -24.32
C GLY A 533 10.28 16.15 -23.24
N THR A 534 11.05 16.84 -22.38
CA THR A 534 10.53 17.54 -21.20
C THR A 534 10.13 19.00 -21.44
N ARG A 535 10.54 19.62 -22.56
CA ARG A 535 10.33 21.06 -22.86
C ARG A 535 8.87 21.53 -22.87
N ARG A 536 7.90 20.62 -23.05
CA ARG A 536 6.45 20.92 -23.13
C ARG A 536 5.65 20.29 -21.99
N ARG A 537 6.35 19.83 -20.95
CA ARG A 537 5.71 19.26 -19.75
C ARG A 537 4.93 20.35 -19.01
N VAL A 538 4.08 19.91 -18.10
CA VAL A 538 3.35 20.78 -17.19
C VAL A 538 4.28 21.74 -16.43
N ASN A 539 3.82 22.96 -16.16
CA ASN A 539 4.57 23.97 -15.39
C ASN A 539 4.15 23.95 -13.91
N TRP A 540 4.06 22.77 -13.31
CA TRP A 540 3.69 22.62 -11.90
C TRP A 540 4.91 22.75 -11.00
N LYS A 541 4.79 23.38 -9.83
CA LYS A 541 5.90 23.48 -8.88
C LYS A 541 6.41 22.10 -8.41
N GLY A 542 5.52 21.11 -8.33
CA GLY A 542 5.88 19.72 -7.97
C GLY A 542 6.46 18.87 -9.12
N TYR A 543 6.52 19.40 -10.34
CA TYR A 543 7.15 18.70 -11.47
C TYR A 543 8.64 19.04 -11.53
N HIS A 544 9.48 18.02 -11.75
CA HIS A 544 10.92 18.13 -11.74
C HIS A 544 11.56 17.33 -12.89
N VAL A 545 12.46 17.96 -13.63
CA VAL A 545 13.49 17.24 -14.39
C VAL A 545 14.64 17.04 -13.43
N LEU A 546 14.93 15.77 -13.12
CA LEU A 546 15.85 15.45 -12.04
C LEU A 546 17.31 15.52 -12.52
N ASP A 547 18.21 15.83 -11.59
CA ASP A 547 19.63 15.56 -11.75
C ASP A 547 20.00 14.15 -11.22
N TYR A 548 21.27 13.77 -11.34
CA TYR A 548 21.78 12.47 -10.89
C TYR A 548 21.57 12.24 -9.38
N GLN A 549 21.84 13.24 -8.53
CA GLN A 549 21.75 13.09 -7.07
C GLN A 549 20.29 12.94 -6.63
N GLN A 550 19.38 13.69 -7.25
CA GLN A 550 17.96 13.59 -7.04
C GLN A 550 17.42 12.23 -7.51
N ALA A 551 17.80 11.79 -8.71
CA ALA A 551 17.39 10.49 -9.25
C ALA A 551 17.90 9.31 -8.39
N GLN A 552 19.10 9.41 -7.83
CA GLN A 552 19.67 8.38 -6.97
C GLN A 552 18.80 8.08 -5.74
N GLN A 553 18.05 9.05 -5.21
CA GLN A 553 17.14 8.85 -4.08
C GLN A 553 15.97 7.91 -4.39
N PHE A 554 15.68 7.67 -5.68
CA PHE A 554 14.54 6.90 -6.14
C PHE A 554 14.92 5.55 -6.77
N THR A 555 16.17 5.13 -6.62
CA THR A 555 16.63 3.80 -7.04
C THR A 555 16.06 2.72 -6.14
N VAL A 556 16.16 1.46 -6.58
CA VAL A 556 15.69 0.28 -5.82
C VAL A 556 16.29 0.29 -4.40
N TYR A 557 17.58 0.61 -4.28
CA TYR A 557 18.25 0.70 -2.98
C TYR A 557 17.66 1.79 -2.08
N ASN A 558 17.63 3.05 -2.53
CA ASN A 558 17.25 4.17 -1.66
C ASN A 558 15.73 4.25 -1.39
N LEU A 559 14.90 3.92 -2.39
CA LEU A 559 13.45 3.99 -2.22
C LEU A 559 12.91 2.82 -1.40
N THR A 560 13.34 1.60 -1.69
CA THR A 560 12.74 0.37 -1.13
C THR A 560 13.64 -0.36 -0.14
N THR A 561 14.82 0.18 0.20
CA THR A 561 15.87 -0.54 0.93
C THR A 561 16.24 -1.86 0.25
N GLY A 562 16.14 -1.93 -1.09
CA GLY A 562 16.11 -3.20 -1.85
C GLY A 562 17.26 -4.17 -1.56
N ASN A 563 18.48 -3.66 -1.32
CA ASN A 563 19.65 -4.50 -1.05
C ASN A 563 19.57 -5.25 0.29
N THR A 564 18.67 -4.88 1.21
CA THR A 564 18.55 -5.58 2.49
C THR A 564 17.69 -6.85 2.41
N TRP A 565 16.89 -7.01 1.35
CA TRP A 565 15.89 -8.09 1.27
C TRP A 565 15.82 -8.79 -0.09
N LEU A 566 16.07 -8.09 -1.21
CA LEU A 566 16.05 -8.69 -2.55
C LEU A 566 17.11 -9.79 -2.78
N PRO A 567 18.35 -9.71 -2.24
CA PRO A 567 19.32 -10.79 -2.41
C PRO A 567 18.83 -12.16 -1.93
N GLN A 568 17.95 -12.20 -0.92
CA GLN A 568 17.40 -13.45 -0.39
C GLN A 568 16.38 -14.12 -1.33
N THR A 569 15.92 -13.39 -2.35
CA THR A 569 14.94 -13.88 -3.34
C THR A 569 15.61 -14.51 -4.55
N ASP A 570 16.92 -14.26 -4.75
CA ASP A 570 17.69 -14.64 -5.95
C ASP A 570 17.09 -14.08 -7.27
N ILE A 571 16.26 -13.04 -7.19
CA ILE A 571 15.69 -12.33 -8.33
C ILE A 571 16.65 -11.21 -8.75
N PRO A 572 16.98 -11.07 -10.04
CA PRO A 572 17.88 -10.02 -10.52
C PRO A 572 17.35 -8.61 -10.22
N HIS A 573 18.20 -7.76 -9.64
CA HIS A 573 17.92 -6.33 -9.45
C HIS A 573 19.18 -5.48 -9.60
N VAL A 574 18.99 -4.23 -10.05
CA VAL A 574 20.02 -3.20 -9.96
C VAL A 574 19.64 -2.22 -8.88
N GLY A 575 20.48 -2.09 -7.85
CA GLY A 575 20.22 -1.23 -6.68
C GLY A 575 20.33 0.27 -6.95
N GLY A 576 21.23 0.68 -7.85
CA GLY A 576 21.53 2.08 -8.19
C GLY A 576 20.92 2.53 -9.53
N LEU A 577 21.40 3.65 -10.07
CA LEU A 577 21.12 4.05 -11.46
C LEU A 577 21.92 3.15 -12.43
N LEU A 578 21.43 3.03 -13.66
CA LEU A 578 22.15 2.35 -14.75
C LEU A 578 23.24 3.27 -15.29
N GLY A 579 24.42 2.70 -15.59
CA GLY A 579 25.55 3.41 -16.17
C GLY A 579 25.49 3.55 -17.68
#